data_AF-A0A2D6JD65-F1
#
_entry.id   AF-A0A2D6JD65-F1
#
_cell.length_a   1.000
_cell.length_b   1.000
_cell.length_c   1.000
_cell.angle_alpha   90.00
_cell.angle_beta   90.00
_cell.angle_gamma   90.00
#
_symmetry.space_group_name_H-M   'P 1'
#
loop_
_entity.id
_entity.type
_entity.pdbx_description
1 polymer ?
#
loop_
_entity_poly.entity_id
_entity_poly.type
_entity_poly.pdbx_seq_one_letter_code
_entity_poly.pdbx_strand_id
1 'polypeptide(L)'
;MTRKIYFFATLVMLVSIQTFSADLLYPELHVVPSAEDRLRQASKNDDGFFMRNWQLLTPSVALIASGVMLQSDQDINTADFNTTTAYEDKKSSVDNAAMLQILVGASFAGLTYYWDRNDVYGKAASQIGKMPSKSKRDRLARVRIAEETMYHRYKLMKKTRWFMALAGIGLSQMETEYAGKDAKLVAGIAAFTSLLPMIFKHRYEEIYLDYDRYKNRVYGPVVSSGLIQTANNEVVPGLQLSLKF
;
A
#
# COMPACT_ATOMS: atom_id res chain seq x y z
N MET A 1 5.51 65.55 4.10
CA MET A 1 6.37 64.37 3.84
C MET A 1 5.77 63.07 4.36
N THR A 2 5.19 63.06 5.55
CA THR A 2 4.57 61.90 6.23
C THR A 2 3.49 61.15 5.43
N ARG A 3 2.59 61.85 4.73
CA ARG A 3 1.49 61.21 3.95
C ARG A 3 1.97 60.28 2.83
N LYS A 4 3.12 60.55 2.21
CA LYS A 4 3.70 59.70 1.14
C LYS A 4 4.31 58.41 1.70
N ILE A 5 4.84 58.46 2.93
CA ILE A 5 5.44 57.31 3.60
C ILE A 5 4.37 56.30 4.02
N TYR A 6 3.23 56.76 4.56
CA TYR A 6 2.11 55.87 4.91
C TYR A 6 1.50 55.20 3.68
N PHE A 7 1.36 55.92 2.56
CA PHE A 7 0.86 55.36 1.31
C PHE A 7 1.81 54.30 0.72
N PHE A 8 3.12 54.53 0.81
CA PHE A 8 4.11 53.56 0.36
C PHE A 8 4.14 52.32 1.26
N ALA A 9 4.03 52.50 2.59
CA ALA A 9 3.98 51.40 3.55
C ALA A 9 2.71 50.54 3.40
N THR A 10 1.55 51.14 3.18
CA THR A 10 0.31 50.38 2.93
C THR A 10 0.34 49.66 1.59
N LEU A 11 0.93 50.26 0.55
CA LEU A 11 1.09 49.61 -0.76
C LEU A 11 2.06 48.42 -0.68
N VAL A 12 3.18 48.56 0.04
CA VAL A 12 4.11 47.45 0.30
C VAL A 12 3.43 46.34 1.11
N MET A 13 2.65 46.67 2.15
CA MET A 13 1.88 45.66 2.90
C MET A 13 0.86 44.93 2.01
N LEU A 14 0.10 45.64 1.18
CA LEU A 14 -0.90 45.05 0.28
C LEU A 14 -0.27 44.10 -0.75
N VAL A 15 0.88 44.47 -1.33
CA VAL A 15 1.63 43.60 -2.26
C VAL A 15 2.22 42.39 -1.55
N SER A 16 2.65 42.55 -0.29
CA SER A 16 3.16 41.46 0.56
C SER A 16 2.05 40.46 0.91
N ILE A 17 0.84 40.94 1.21
CA ILE A 17 -0.32 40.08 1.52
C ILE A 17 -0.75 39.29 0.29
N GLN A 18 -0.76 39.89 -0.89
CA GLN A 18 -1.12 39.19 -2.14
C GLN A 18 -0.11 38.10 -2.52
N THR A 19 1.18 38.32 -2.30
CA THR A 19 2.22 37.32 -2.57
C THR A 19 2.16 36.15 -1.60
N PHE A 20 1.95 36.40 -0.30
CA PHE A 20 1.70 35.35 0.70
C PHE A 20 0.42 34.56 0.40
N SER A 21 -0.68 35.23 0.02
CA SER A 21 -1.95 34.56 -0.33
C SER A 21 -1.84 33.71 -1.60
N ALA A 22 -0.99 34.10 -2.55
CA ALA A 22 -0.71 33.33 -3.77
C ALA A 22 0.22 32.12 -3.55
N ASP A 23 1.05 32.14 -2.50
CA ASP A 23 1.83 30.98 -2.06
C ASP A 23 0.98 30.01 -1.20
N LEU A 24 -0.03 30.52 -0.48
CA LEU A 24 -1.04 29.71 0.22
C LEU A 24 -2.02 29.00 -0.73
N LEU A 25 -2.18 29.49 -1.97
CA LEU A 25 -3.07 28.94 -2.99
C LEU A 25 -2.65 27.57 -3.53
N TYR A 26 -1.37 27.21 -3.41
CA TYR A 26 -0.83 25.92 -3.90
C TYR A 26 -0.03 25.20 -2.83
N PRO A 27 -0.70 24.82 -1.73
CA PRO A 27 0.02 24.44 -0.55
C PRO A 27 0.66 23.05 -0.76
N GLU A 28 0.19 22.23 -1.74
CA GLU A 28 0.80 20.97 -2.23
C GLU A 28 2.27 21.10 -2.71
N LEU A 29 2.71 22.30 -3.10
CA LEU A 29 4.12 22.57 -3.41
C LEU A 29 5.01 22.61 -2.17
N HIS A 30 4.42 22.68 -0.97
CA HIS A 30 5.12 22.82 0.31
C HIS A 30 5.26 21.48 1.06
N VAL A 31 4.73 20.36 0.53
CA VAL A 31 5.03 19.04 1.08
C VAL A 31 6.49 18.71 0.82
N VAL A 32 7.26 18.52 1.89
CA VAL A 32 8.64 18.05 1.81
C VAL A 32 8.76 16.69 2.50
N PRO A 33 9.29 15.66 1.82
CA PRO A 33 9.64 15.63 0.40
C PRO A 33 8.40 15.65 -0.51
N SER A 34 8.54 16.23 -1.71
CA SER A 34 7.45 16.29 -2.68
C SER A 34 7.11 14.90 -3.24
N ALA A 35 5.92 14.73 -3.84
CA ALA A 35 5.54 13.48 -4.49
C ALA A 35 6.54 13.07 -5.58
N GLU A 36 7.04 14.06 -6.34
CA GLU A 36 8.07 13.88 -7.37
C GLU A 36 9.38 13.35 -6.74
N ASP A 37 9.84 13.95 -5.65
CA ASP A 37 11.07 13.53 -4.96
C ASP A 37 10.94 12.11 -4.40
N ARG A 38 9.79 11.78 -3.78
CA ARG A 38 9.52 10.44 -3.26
C ARG A 38 9.51 9.39 -4.36
N LEU A 39 8.86 9.68 -5.48
CA LEU A 39 8.81 8.79 -6.63
C LEU A 39 10.20 8.57 -7.24
N ARG A 40 11.02 9.63 -7.30
CA ARG A 40 12.41 9.55 -7.78
C ARG A 40 13.35 8.82 -6.83
N GLN A 41 13.16 8.96 -5.52
CA GLN A 41 13.88 8.17 -4.52
C GLN A 41 13.51 6.69 -4.64
N ALA A 42 12.21 6.41 -4.78
CA ALA A 42 11.71 5.06 -4.93
C ALA A 42 12.22 4.39 -6.22
N SER A 43 12.33 5.13 -7.33
CA SER A 43 12.86 4.62 -8.60
C SER A 43 14.37 4.36 -8.59
N LYS A 44 15.12 5.01 -7.69
CA LYS A 44 16.59 4.87 -7.59
C LYS A 44 17.03 3.79 -6.61
N ASN A 45 16.12 3.32 -5.76
CA ASN A 45 16.48 2.33 -4.75
C ASN A 45 16.49 0.94 -5.38
N ASP A 46 17.69 0.40 -5.57
CA ASP A 46 17.91 -0.91 -6.19
C ASP A 46 17.91 -2.02 -5.13
N ASP A 47 16.81 -2.12 -4.39
CA ASP A 47 16.59 -3.29 -3.55
C ASP A 47 16.32 -4.48 -4.49
N GLY A 48 17.12 -5.53 -4.39
CA GLY A 48 16.99 -6.71 -5.23
C GLY A 48 15.58 -7.31 -5.20
N PHE A 49 15.20 -8.03 -6.27
CA PHE A 49 13.85 -8.59 -6.48
C PHE A 49 13.22 -9.21 -5.23
N PHE A 50 13.99 -10.06 -4.54
CA PHE A 50 13.53 -10.75 -3.32
C PHE A 50 13.23 -9.77 -2.19
N MET A 51 14.15 -8.87 -1.87
CA MET A 51 13.97 -7.92 -0.77
C MET A 51 12.85 -6.93 -1.02
N ARG A 52 12.60 -6.59 -2.29
CA ARG A 52 11.52 -5.68 -2.67
C ARG A 52 10.13 -6.32 -2.59
N ASN A 53 10.03 -7.62 -2.91
CA ASN A 53 8.75 -8.31 -3.08
C ASN A 53 8.52 -9.47 -2.10
N TRP A 54 9.35 -9.63 -1.05
CA TRP A 54 9.27 -10.78 -0.15
C TRP A 54 7.87 -10.95 0.45
N GLN A 55 7.17 -9.86 0.78
CA GLN A 55 5.82 -9.90 1.33
C GLN A 55 4.82 -10.58 0.37
N LEU A 56 5.02 -10.46 -0.94
CA LEU A 56 4.17 -11.09 -1.97
C LEU A 56 4.68 -12.49 -2.35
N LEU A 57 6.00 -12.72 -2.26
CA LEU A 57 6.62 -14.00 -2.60
C LEU A 57 6.44 -15.05 -1.51
N THR A 58 6.55 -14.69 -0.23
CA THR A 58 6.40 -15.63 0.89
C THR A 58 5.10 -16.44 0.84
N PRO A 59 3.90 -15.85 0.70
CA PRO A 59 2.67 -16.63 0.60
C PRO A 59 2.62 -17.49 -0.67
N SER A 60 3.20 -17.01 -1.78
CA SER A 60 3.27 -17.76 -3.04
C SER A 60 4.12 -19.02 -2.90
N VAL A 61 5.30 -18.89 -2.29
CA VAL A 61 6.23 -20.00 -2.03
C VAL A 61 5.62 -20.97 -1.03
N ALA A 62 4.96 -20.47 0.01
CA ALA A 62 4.29 -21.30 1.00
C ALA A 62 3.15 -22.14 0.38
N LEU A 63 2.33 -21.56 -0.50
CA LEU A 63 1.28 -22.29 -1.22
C LEU A 63 1.84 -23.37 -2.15
N ILE A 64 2.92 -23.08 -2.87
CA ILE A 64 3.59 -24.08 -3.72
C ILE A 64 4.17 -25.21 -2.87
N ALA A 65 4.86 -24.87 -1.78
CA ALA A 65 5.44 -25.86 -0.88
C ALA A 65 4.35 -26.75 -0.24
N SER A 66 3.24 -26.15 0.18
CA SER A 66 2.09 -26.87 0.72
C SER A 66 1.49 -27.84 -0.30
N GLY A 67 1.26 -27.40 -1.53
CA GLY A 67 0.71 -28.27 -2.58
C GLY A 67 1.63 -29.42 -2.96
N VAL A 68 2.95 -29.16 -3.04
CA VAL A 68 3.95 -30.23 -3.29
C VAL A 68 3.98 -31.24 -2.15
N MET A 69 3.93 -30.76 -0.90
CA MET A 69 3.91 -31.63 0.27
C MET A 69 2.61 -32.44 0.35
N LEU A 70 1.46 -31.83 0.05
CA LEU A 70 0.16 -32.51 0.00
C LEU A 70 0.11 -33.60 -1.10
N GLN A 71 0.81 -33.38 -2.22
CA GLN A 71 0.99 -34.39 -3.26
C GLN A 71 1.94 -35.52 -2.82
N SER A 72 2.95 -35.21 -1.99
CA SER A 72 3.92 -36.22 -1.51
C SER A 72 3.41 -37.02 -0.31
N ASP A 73 2.59 -36.42 0.56
CA ASP A 73 2.04 -37.01 1.80
C ASP A 73 0.80 -37.88 1.50
N GLN A 74 0.74 -38.50 0.31
CA GLN A 74 -0.32 -39.41 -0.12
C GLN A 74 -0.31 -40.77 0.60
N ASP A 75 0.29 -40.86 1.80
CA ASP A 75 0.01 -41.93 2.75
C ASP A 75 -1.34 -41.65 3.42
N ILE A 76 -2.39 -41.76 2.62
CA ILE A 76 -3.77 -41.79 3.09
C ILE A 76 -3.86 -42.98 4.05
N ASN A 77 -4.15 -42.72 5.33
CA ASN A 77 -4.50 -43.74 6.32
C ASN A 77 -5.58 -44.66 5.72
N THR A 78 -5.16 -45.82 5.23
CA THR A 78 -6.00 -46.88 4.68
C THR A 78 -6.88 -47.56 5.75
N ALA A 79 -6.86 -47.05 6.99
CA ALA A 79 -7.55 -47.62 8.14
C ALA A 79 -9.05 -47.25 8.23
N ASP A 80 -9.53 -46.22 7.52
CA ASP A 80 -10.88 -45.65 7.74
C ASP A 80 -11.90 -45.83 6.60
N PHE A 81 -11.63 -46.62 5.55
CA PHE A 81 -12.57 -46.75 4.43
C PHE A 81 -12.77 -48.19 3.93
N ASN A 82 -14.00 -48.69 4.09
CA ASN A 82 -14.43 -50.04 3.69
C ASN A 82 -14.87 -50.15 2.21
N THR A 83 -14.63 -49.14 1.37
CA THR A 83 -15.05 -49.14 -0.05
C THR A 83 -14.01 -48.48 -0.97
N THR A 84 -13.65 -49.17 -2.05
CA THR A 84 -12.65 -48.78 -3.07
C THR A 84 -13.02 -47.47 -3.79
N THR A 85 -14.30 -47.19 -4.01
CA THR A 85 -14.76 -45.97 -4.70
C THR A 85 -14.55 -44.70 -3.89
N ALA A 86 -14.77 -44.74 -2.57
CA ALA A 86 -14.61 -43.57 -1.72
C ALA A 86 -13.14 -43.18 -1.47
N TYR A 87 -12.22 -44.14 -1.62
CA TYR A 87 -10.79 -43.89 -1.61
C TYR A 87 -10.34 -43.12 -2.86
N GLU A 88 -10.80 -43.52 -4.05
CA GLU A 88 -10.48 -42.84 -5.32
C GLU A 88 -11.02 -41.41 -5.38
N ASP A 89 -12.23 -41.18 -4.87
CA ASP A 89 -12.82 -39.84 -4.78
C ASP A 89 -12.04 -38.91 -3.83
N LYS A 90 -11.56 -39.42 -2.69
CA LYS A 90 -10.72 -38.64 -1.78
C LYS A 90 -9.33 -38.37 -2.36
N LYS A 91 -8.71 -39.36 -3.00
CA LYS A 91 -7.39 -39.19 -3.62
C LYS A 91 -7.42 -38.14 -4.73
N SER A 92 -8.43 -38.20 -5.61
CA SER A 92 -8.61 -37.19 -6.66
C SER A 92 -8.88 -35.79 -6.11
N SER A 93 -9.61 -35.69 -4.99
CA SER A 93 -9.83 -34.40 -4.29
C SER A 93 -8.54 -33.81 -3.70
N VAL A 94 -7.68 -34.65 -3.11
CA VAL A 94 -6.35 -34.27 -2.60
C VAL A 94 -5.45 -33.80 -3.75
N ASP A 95 -5.37 -34.56 -4.85
CA ASP A 95 -4.57 -34.18 -6.02
C ASP A 95 -5.06 -32.86 -6.65
N ASN A 96 -6.38 -32.67 -6.75
CA ASN A 96 -6.97 -31.43 -7.23
C ASN A 96 -6.65 -30.24 -6.31
N ALA A 97 -6.71 -30.43 -4.98
CA ALA A 97 -6.37 -29.40 -4.01
C ALA A 97 -4.88 -29.02 -4.07
N ALA A 98 -3.98 -30.00 -4.15
CA ALA A 98 -2.54 -29.79 -4.33
C ALA A 98 -2.24 -29.00 -5.61
N MET A 99 -2.81 -29.45 -6.74
CA MET A 99 -2.61 -28.79 -8.03
C MET A 99 -3.13 -27.34 -8.01
N LEU A 100 -4.28 -27.10 -7.37
CA LEU A 100 -4.87 -25.77 -7.30
C LEU A 100 -4.00 -24.81 -6.49
N GLN A 101 -3.40 -25.26 -5.38
CA GLN A 101 -2.48 -24.44 -4.61
C GLN A 101 -1.19 -24.12 -5.36
N ILE A 102 -0.60 -25.11 -6.04
CA ILE A 102 0.58 -24.90 -6.88
C ILE A 102 0.25 -23.87 -7.96
N LEU A 103 -0.91 -24.00 -8.62
CA LEU A 103 -1.34 -23.08 -9.67
C LEU A 103 -1.57 -21.66 -9.14
N VAL A 104 -2.23 -21.52 -8.00
CA VAL A 104 -2.47 -20.21 -7.36
C VAL A 104 -1.15 -19.59 -6.89
N GLY A 105 -0.30 -20.34 -6.23
CA GLY A 105 1.02 -19.89 -5.79
C GLY A 105 1.93 -19.49 -6.96
N ALA A 106 1.96 -20.28 -8.03
CA ALA A 106 2.71 -19.96 -9.25
C ALA A 106 2.15 -18.71 -9.96
N SER A 107 0.82 -18.56 -10.00
CA SER A 107 0.17 -17.37 -10.56
C SER A 107 0.55 -16.10 -9.79
N PHE A 108 0.60 -16.19 -8.45
CA PHE A 108 1.04 -15.08 -7.61
C PHE A 108 2.52 -14.73 -7.75
N ALA A 109 3.39 -15.74 -7.82
CA ALA A 109 4.81 -15.52 -8.12
C ALA A 109 5.00 -14.86 -9.50
N GLY A 110 4.26 -15.33 -10.52
CA GLY A 110 4.26 -14.76 -11.87
C GLY A 110 3.76 -13.32 -11.92
N LEU A 111 2.65 -13.01 -11.24
CA LEU A 111 2.12 -11.64 -11.12
C LEU A 111 3.13 -10.71 -10.43
N THR A 112 3.77 -11.19 -9.38
CA THR A 112 4.81 -10.45 -8.65
C THR A 112 6.00 -10.14 -9.56
N TYR A 113 6.49 -11.14 -10.31
CA TYR A 113 7.55 -10.97 -11.28
C TYR A 113 7.18 -9.98 -12.41
N TYR A 114 5.95 -10.10 -12.96
CA TYR A 114 5.46 -9.19 -13.98
C TYR A 114 5.42 -7.73 -13.48
N TRP A 115 4.95 -7.51 -12.26
CA TRP A 115 4.91 -6.18 -11.65
C TRP A 115 6.26 -5.61 -11.31
N ASP A 116 7.22 -6.46 -10.95
CA ASP A 116 8.59 -6.05 -10.71
C ASP A 116 9.28 -5.61 -12.00
N ARG A 117 9.09 -6.40 -13.07
CA ARG A 117 9.66 -6.12 -14.39
C ARG A 117 9.08 -4.86 -15.01
N ASN A 118 7.81 -4.57 -14.73
CA ASN A 118 7.16 -3.35 -15.16
C ASN A 118 7.48 -2.21 -14.17
N ASP A 119 8.65 -1.60 -14.32
CA ASP A 119 9.08 -0.46 -13.50
C ASP A 119 8.22 0.79 -13.75
N VAL A 120 7.07 0.84 -13.09
CA VAL A 120 6.09 1.94 -13.17
C VAL A 120 6.69 3.23 -12.62
N TYR A 121 7.49 3.15 -11.54
CA TYR A 121 8.04 4.33 -10.88
C TYR A 121 9.18 4.95 -11.69
N GLY A 122 10.08 4.16 -12.27
CA GLY A 122 11.12 4.70 -13.16
C GLY A 122 10.55 5.28 -14.45
N LYS A 123 9.52 4.65 -15.04
CA LYS A 123 8.81 5.21 -16.20
C LYS A 123 8.15 6.55 -15.87
N ALA A 124 7.45 6.63 -14.74
CA ALA A 124 6.83 7.87 -14.29
C ALA A 124 7.88 8.94 -13.95
N ALA A 125 8.99 8.58 -13.30
CA ALA A 125 10.09 9.49 -12.98
C ALA A 125 10.69 10.10 -14.26
N SER A 126 10.91 9.27 -15.29
CA SER A 126 11.40 9.70 -16.59
C SER A 126 10.42 10.61 -17.31
N GLN A 127 9.12 10.31 -17.26
CA GLN A 127 8.07 11.13 -17.86
C GLN A 127 7.96 12.50 -17.18
N ILE A 128 7.94 12.52 -15.85
CA ILE A 128 7.85 13.74 -15.04
C ILE A 128 9.10 14.60 -15.24
N GLY A 129 10.29 13.98 -15.34
CA GLY A 129 11.55 14.68 -15.61
C GLY A 129 11.60 15.39 -16.96
N LYS A 130 10.76 15.02 -17.93
CA LYS A 130 10.64 15.67 -19.24
C LYS A 130 9.65 16.83 -19.27
N MET A 131 8.85 17.01 -18.21
CA MET A 131 7.82 18.06 -18.16
C MET A 131 8.44 19.44 -17.85
N PRO A 132 7.90 20.53 -18.41
CA PRO A 132 8.40 21.89 -18.18
C PRO A 132 8.34 22.25 -16.69
N SER A 133 9.32 22.99 -16.17
CA SER A 133 9.43 23.30 -14.73
C SER A 133 9.30 24.77 -14.35
N LYS A 134 9.14 25.63 -15.35
CA LYS A 134 9.38 27.06 -15.22
C LYS A 134 8.22 27.77 -14.50
N SER A 135 6.97 27.32 -14.70
CA SER A 135 5.81 27.95 -14.06
C SER A 135 5.35 27.19 -12.80
N LYS A 136 4.71 27.92 -11.87
CA LYS A 136 4.04 27.33 -10.68
C LYS A 136 3.02 26.25 -11.09
N ARG A 137 2.26 26.50 -12.17
CA ARG A 137 1.30 25.56 -12.74
C ARG A 137 1.97 24.27 -13.22
N ASP A 138 3.12 24.37 -13.87
CA ASP A 138 3.81 23.17 -14.37
C ASP A 138 4.42 22.35 -13.23
N ARG A 139 4.95 23.01 -12.20
CA ARG A 139 5.39 22.33 -10.96
C ARG A 139 4.23 21.58 -10.30
N LEU A 140 3.04 22.19 -10.28
CA LEU A 140 1.83 21.57 -9.76
C LEU A 140 1.44 20.32 -10.54
N ALA A 141 1.45 20.41 -11.87
CA ALA A 141 1.10 19.30 -12.74
C ALA A 141 2.03 18.10 -12.52
N ARG A 142 3.33 18.34 -12.34
CA ARG A 142 4.28 17.27 -12.00
C ARG A 142 3.98 16.59 -10.67
N VAL A 143 3.74 17.37 -9.62
CA VAL A 143 3.41 16.84 -8.29
C VAL A 143 2.12 16.01 -8.36
N ARG A 144 1.11 16.49 -9.08
CA ARG A 144 -0.18 15.79 -9.22
C ARG A 144 -0.05 14.47 -9.98
N ILE A 145 0.69 14.45 -11.09
CA ILE A 145 0.94 13.24 -11.87
C ILE A 145 1.75 12.21 -11.06
N ALA A 146 2.74 12.67 -10.28
CA ALA A 146 3.49 11.83 -9.37
C ALA A 146 2.57 11.20 -8.32
N GLU A 147 1.72 12.01 -7.67
CA GLU A 147 0.79 11.56 -6.65
C GLU A 147 -0.24 10.55 -7.20
N GLU A 148 -0.83 10.83 -8.37
CA GLU A 148 -1.78 9.93 -9.03
C GLU A 148 -1.16 8.57 -9.36
N THR A 149 0.09 8.57 -9.83
CA THR A 149 0.85 7.34 -10.12
C THR A 149 1.07 6.53 -8.84
N MET A 150 1.52 7.18 -7.76
CA MET A 150 1.74 6.53 -6.47
C MET A 150 0.42 5.97 -5.90
N TYR A 151 -0.65 6.74 -5.97
CA TYR A 151 -1.97 6.36 -5.48
C TYR A 151 -2.56 5.16 -6.24
N HIS A 152 -2.45 5.14 -7.57
CA HIS A 152 -2.93 4.03 -8.38
C HIS A 152 -2.18 2.75 -8.01
N ARG A 153 -0.86 2.84 -7.81
CA ARG A 153 -0.04 1.70 -7.42
C ARG A 153 -0.36 1.21 -6.01
N TYR A 154 -0.56 2.13 -5.06
CA TYR A 154 -1.03 1.81 -3.70
C TYR A 154 -2.35 1.04 -3.72
N LYS A 155 -3.36 1.53 -4.45
CA LYS A 155 -4.66 0.85 -4.57
C LYS A 155 -4.55 -0.55 -5.13
N LEU A 156 -3.73 -0.72 -6.18
CA LEU A 156 -3.55 -2.02 -6.83
C LEU A 156 -2.89 -3.01 -5.87
N MET A 157 -1.79 -2.62 -5.22
CA MET A 157 -1.10 -3.47 -4.24
C MET A 157 -1.99 -3.83 -3.06
N LYS A 158 -2.75 -2.87 -2.53
CA LYS A 158 -3.69 -3.10 -1.43
C LYS A 158 -4.74 -4.15 -1.79
N LYS A 159 -5.31 -4.08 -2.99
CA LYS A 159 -6.28 -5.07 -3.48
C LYS A 159 -5.65 -6.45 -3.62
N THR A 160 -4.44 -6.53 -4.18
CA THR A 160 -3.74 -7.81 -4.32
C THR A 160 -3.45 -8.44 -2.98
N ARG A 161 -2.99 -7.66 -2.01
CA ARG A 161 -2.70 -8.11 -0.64
C ARG A 161 -3.91 -8.79 0.00
N TRP A 162 -5.07 -8.16 -0.12
CA TRP A 162 -6.35 -8.73 0.33
C TRP A 162 -6.72 -9.99 -0.44
N PHE A 163 -6.55 -9.98 -1.77
CA PHE A 163 -6.83 -11.14 -2.60
C PHE A 163 -5.94 -12.34 -2.25
N MET A 164 -4.64 -12.12 -2.03
CA MET A 164 -3.68 -13.15 -1.62
C MET A 164 -4.00 -13.69 -0.23
N ALA A 165 -4.35 -12.83 0.72
CA ALA A 165 -4.72 -13.26 2.07
C ALA A 165 -5.99 -14.13 2.05
N LEU A 166 -7.03 -13.70 1.32
CA LEU A 166 -8.27 -14.47 1.21
C LEU A 166 -8.07 -15.78 0.47
N ALA A 167 -7.30 -15.76 -0.63
CA ALA A 167 -6.97 -16.97 -1.37
C ALA A 167 -6.16 -17.94 -0.52
N GLY A 168 -5.13 -17.47 0.19
CA GLY A 168 -4.30 -18.32 1.04
C GLY A 168 -5.09 -18.94 2.20
N ILE A 169 -5.89 -18.15 2.92
CA ILE A 169 -6.76 -18.68 3.99
C ILE A 169 -7.76 -19.71 3.43
N GLY A 170 -8.41 -19.39 2.31
CA GLY A 170 -9.40 -20.29 1.69
C GLY A 170 -8.79 -21.63 1.29
N LEU A 171 -7.59 -21.60 0.71
CA LEU A 171 -6.88 -22.80 0.28
C LEU A 171 -6.34 -23.62 1.44
N SER A 172 -5.77 -22.98 2.45
CA SER A 172 -5.26 -23.69 3.63
C SER A 172 -6.36 -24.34 4.45
N GLN A 173 -7.58 -23.78 4.46
CA GLN A 173 -8.73 -24.44 5.09
C GLN A 173 -9.11 -25.74 4.36
N MET A 174 -9.08 -25.75 3.02
CA MET A 174 -9.30 -26.98 2.25
C MET A 174 -8.29 -28.06 2.64
N GLU A 175 -7.01 -27.72 2.85
CA GLU A 175 -5.99 -28.70 3.25
C GLU A 175 -6.28 -29.38 4.58
N THR A 176 -6.76 -28.62 5.58
CA THR A 176 -7.01 -29.17 6.92
C THR A 176 -8.07 -30.28 6.92
N GLU A 177 -8.96 -30.31 5.93
CA GLU A 177 -9.98 -31.35 5.75
C GLU A 177 -9.40 -32.66 5.17
N TYR A 178 -8.34 -32.60 4.38
CA TYR A 178 -7.84 -33.74 3.59
C TYR A 178 -6.43 -34.22 3.93
N ALA A 179 -5.67 -33.49 4.75
CA ALA A 179 -4.24 -33.71 4.98
C ALA A 179 -3.88 -34.65 6.15
N GLY A 180 -2.71 -35.32 6.04
CA GLY A 180 -1.99 -35.99 7.13
C GLY A 180 -1.41 -35.01 8.17
N LYS A 181 -0.72 -35.52 9.20
CA LYS A 181 -0.22 -34.69 10.32
C LYS A 181 0.83 -33.65 9.87
N ASP A 182 1.67 -34.01 8.90
CA ASP A 182 2.74 -33.15 8.39
C ASP A 182 2.19 -32.12 7.39
N ALA A 183 1.31 -32.55 6.48
CA ALA A 183 0.60 -31.63 5.60
C ALA A 183 -0.30 -30.62 6.36
N LYS A 184 -0.88 -30.98 7.54
CA LYS A 184 -1.58 -30.02 8.41
C LYS A 184 -0.68 -28.93 8.99
N LEU A 185 0.57 -29.27 9.31
CA LEU A 185 1.54 -28.31 9.84
C LEU A 185 1.94 -27.30 8.76
N VAL A 186 2.13 -27.77 7.53
CA VAL A 186 2.47 -26.94 6.37
C VAL A 186 1.29 -26.07 5.95
N ALA A 187 0.06 -26.59 5.99
CA ALA A 187 -1.16 -25.81 5.79
C ALA A 187 -1.31 -24.69 6.83
N GLY A 188 -0.95 -24.95 8.09
CA GLY A 188 -0.91 -23.92 9.14
C GLY A 188 0.12 -22.82 8.86
N ILE A 189 1.30 -23.19 8.33
CA ILE A 189 2.32 -22.22 7.89
C ILE A 189 1.85 -21.45 6.66
N ALA A 190 1.19 -22.09 5.70
CA ALA A 190 0.60 -21.44 4.53
C ALA A 190 -0.50 -20.44 4.95
N ALA A 191 -1.37 -20.81 5.89
CA ALA A 191 -2.38 -19.92 6.44
C ALA A 191 -1.74 -18.70 7.13
N PHE A 192 -0.72 -18.92 7.97
CA PHE A 192 -0.01 -17.83 8.64
C PHE A 192 0.74 -16.92 7.66
N THR A 193 1.43 -17.49 6.68
CA THR A 193 2.17 -16.74 5.66
C THR A 193 1.24 -15.97 4.73
N SER A 194 0.02 -16.45 4.50
CA SER A 194 -1.00 -15.71 3.76
C SER A 194 -1.51 -14.46 4.49
N LEU A 195 -1.35 -14.39 5.82
CA LEU A 195 -1.64 -13.20 6.62
C LEU A 195 -0.47 -12.21 6.67
N LEU A 196 0.77 -12.63 6.36
CA LEU A 196 1.94 -11.74 6.38
C LEU A 196 1.77 -10.50 5.50
N PRO A 197 1.24 -10.58 4.26
CA PRO A 197 0.94 -9.39 3.48
C PRO A 197 0.00 -8.43 4.22
N MET A 198 -0.93 -8.89 5.06
CA MET A 198 -1.82 -8.01 5.81
C MET A 198 -1.12 -7.23 6.92
N ILE A 199 -0.13 -7.85 7.56
CA ILE A 199 0.66 -7.27 8.66
C ILE A 199 1.76 -6.36 8.09
N PHE A 200 2.53 -6.89 7.14
CA PHE A 200 3.65 -6.21 6.50
C PHE A 200 3.21 -5.63 5.16
N LYS A 201 3.12 -4.30 5.11
CA LYS A 201 2.73 -3.61 3.90
C LYS A 201 3.81 -3.76 2.84
N HIS A 202 3.38 -3.81 1.59
CA HIS A 202 4.31 -3.77 0.48
C HIS A 202 4.96 -2.39 0.41
N ARG A 203 6.22 -2.32 -0.03
CA ARG A 203 7.00 -1.08 -0.10
C ARG A 203 6.29 0.06 -0.84
N TYR A 204 5.60 -0.25 -1.94
CA TYR A 204 4.79 0.74 -2.69
C TYR A 204 3.65 1.35 -1.86
N GLU A 205 3.07 0.58 -0.94
CA GLU A 205 2.04 1.11 -0.04
C GLU A 205 2.66 1.99 1.03
N GLU A 206 3.79 1.58 1.61
CA GLU A 206 4.50 2.36 2.63
C GLU A 206 4.93 3.72 2.09
N ILE A 207 5.52 3.78 0.90
CA ILE A 207 5.95 5.04 0.29
C ILE A 207 4.77 6.01 0.11
N TYR A 208 3.62 5.53 -0.35
CA TYR A 208 2.44 6.37 -0.51
C TYR A 208 1.83 6.79 0.83
N LEU A 209 1.72 5.87 1.80
CA LEU A 209 1.18 6.18 3.12
C LEU A 209 2.06 7.15 3.91
N ASP A 210 3.37 7.04 3.76
CA ASP A 210 4.31 8.00 4.34
C ASP A 210 4.12 9.38 3.71
N TYR A 211 4.06 9.46 2.37
CA TYR A 211 3.76 10.71 1.67
C TYR A 211 2.42 11.31 2.12
N ASP A 212 1.35 10.52 2.19
CA ASP A 212 0.03 10.96 2.65
C ASP A 212 0.08 11.44 4.12
N ARG A 213 0.90 10.81 4.97
CA ARG A 213 1.13 11.28 6.34
C ARG A 213 1.83 12.64 6.38
N TYR A 214 2.84 12.88 5.53
CA TYR A 214 3.48 14.20 5.42
C TYR A 214 2.51 15.24 4.87
N LYS A 215 1.74 14.88 3.85
CA LYS A 215 0.66 15.69 3.29
C LYS A 215 -0.33 16.08 4.40
N ASN A 216 -0.86 15.13 5.15
CA ASN A 216 -1.78 15.37 6.27
C ASN A 216 -1.16 16.16 7.43
N ARG A 217 0.16 16.19 7.60
CA ARG A 217 0.81 17.09 8.59
C ARG A 217 0.82 18.54 8.13
N VAL A 218 0.81 18.78 6.82
CA VAL A 218 0.78 20.13 6.23
C VAL A 218 -0.66 20.62 6.08
N TYR A 219 -1.59 19.77 5.61
CA TYR A 219 -2.99 20.14 5.32
C TYR A 219 -4.03 19.65 6.35
N GLY A 220 -3.62 18.84 7.32
CA GLY A 220 -4.56 18.25 8.27
C GLY A 220 -5.08 19.26 9.28
N PRO A 221 -6.32 19.08 9.76
CA PRO A 221 -6.84 19.90 10.85
C PRO A 221 -5.96 19.73 12.09
N VAL A 222 -5.53 20.85 12.66
CA VAL A 222 -4.88 20.87 13.96
C VAL A 222 -5.99 20.88 14.99
N VAL A 223 -6.11 19.77 15.71
CA VAL A 223 -7.01 19.64 16.86
C VAL A 223 -6.29 20.26 18.05
N SER A 224 -6.79 21.38 18.54
CA SER A 224 -6.37 21.94 19.82
C SER A 224 -7.46 21.70 20.85
N SER A 225 -7.08 21.20 22.03
CA SER A 225 -7.95 21.23 23.20
C SER A 225 -7.83 22.62 23.83
N GLY A 226 -8.95 23.31 23.98
CA GLY A 226 -9.00 24.63 24.58
C GLY A 226 -10.19 24.76 25.51
N LEU A 227 -10.15 25.77 26.37
CA LEU A 227 -11.32 26.20 27.11
C LEU A 227 -12.17 27.08 26.19
N ILE A 228 -13.39 26.66 25.90
CA ILE A 228 -14.32 27.40 25.04
C ILE A 228 -15.39 28.02 25.95
N GLN A 229 -15.63 29.32 25.76
CA GLN A 229 -16.67 30.04 26.48
C GLN A 229 -18.00 29.82 25.74
N THR A 230 -18.97 29.18 26.39
CA THR A 230 -20.32 28.97 25.81
C THR A 230 -21.13 30.28 25.84
N ALA A 231 -22.23 30.34 25.08
CA ALA A 231 -23.15 31.48 25.03
C ALA A 231 -23.69 31.90 26.41
N ASN A 232 -23.67 30.99 27.38
CA ASN A 232 -24.07 31.22 28.77
C ASN A 232 -22.91 31.65 29.68
N ASN A 233 -21.76 32.04 29.12
CA ASN A 233 -20.57 32.49 29.82
C ASN A 233 -19.85 31.43 30.70
N GLU A 234 -20.26 30.16 30.61
CA GLU A 234 -19.59 29.04 31.25
C GLU A 234 -18.35 28.62 30.45
N VAL A 235 -17.32 28.13 31.15
CA VAL A 235 -16.08 27.68 30.53
C VAL A 235 -16.10 26.16 30.48
N VAL A 236 -16.17 25.60 29.28
CA VAL A 236 -16.20 24.15 29.07
C VAL A 236 -14.99 23.68 28.29
N PRO A 237 -14.44 22.49 28.58
CA PRO A 237 -13.40 21.89 27.75
C PRO A 237 -13.99 21.63 26.36
N GLY A 238 -13.37 22.21 25.34
CA GLY A 238 -13.78 22.09 23.96
C GLY A 238 -12.65 21.63 23.06
N LEU A 239 -13.02 20.92 22.00
CA LEU A 239 -12.12 20.58 20.91
C LEU A 239 -12.28 21.63 19.82
N GLN A 240 -11.22 22.38 19.56
CA GLN A 240 -11.18 23.35 18.47
C GLN A 240 -10.48 22.71 17.28
N LEU A 241 -11.21 22.63 16.17
CA LEU A 241 -10.67 22.20 14.88
C LEU A 241 -10.20 23.44 14.14
N SER A 242 -8.89 23.60 14.01
CA SER A 242 -8.30 24.67 13.23
C SER A 242 -7.70 24.09 11.94
N LEU A 243 -8.18 24.57 10.79
CA LEU A 243 -7.59 24.24 9.51
C LEU A 243 -6.39 25.16 9.30
N LYS A 244 -5.23 24.57 9.02
CA LYS A 244 -4.02 25.31 8.66
C LYS A 244 -4.05 25.54 7.15
N PHE A 245 -4.41 26.75 6.74
CA PHE A 245 -4.18 27.24 5.38
C PHE A 245 -2.89 28.05 5.40
#